data_AF-A0A7U3YPC4-F1
#
_entry.id   AF-A0A7U3YPC4-F1
#
_cell.length_a   1.000
_cell.length_b   1.000
_cell.length_c   1.000
_cell.angle_alpha   90.00
_cell.angle_beta   90.00
_cell.angle_gamma   90.00
#
_symmetry.space_group_name_H-M   'P 1'
#
loop_
_entity.id
_entity.type
_entity.pdbx_description
1 polymer ?
#
loop_
_entity_poly.entity_id
_entity_poly.type
_entity_poly.pdbx_seq_one_letter_code
_entity_poly.pdbx_strand_id
1 'polypeptide(L)' 'MALSIDDLKKAIIEKAKKSPKPQLYIKDFYECDPDAKPRDIKKVANALVTEGELMFWSSGSTTMYARPDRIQNEEK' A
#
# COMPACT_ATOMS: atom_id res chain seq x y z
N MET A 1 -14.25 13.90 -3.75
CA MET A 1 -14.79 12.75 -4.52
C MET A 1 -13.77 11.65 -4.35
N ALA A 2 -14.15 10.50 -3.82
CA ALA A 2 -13.23 9.38 -3.70
C ALA A 2 -12.63 9.06 -5.08
N LEU A 3 -11.33 8.83 -5.15
CA LEU A 3 -10.67 8.48 -6.40
C LEU A 3 -11.25 7.17 -6.94
N SER A 4 -11.26 7.03 -8.27
CA SER A 4 -11.60 5.76 -8.91
C SER A 4 -10.64 4.67 -8.43
N ILE A 5 -11.07 3.40 -8.43
CA ILE A 5 -10.24 2.27 -7.98
C ILE A 5 -8.87 2.27 -8.67
N ASP A 6 -8.83 2.56 -9.98
CA ASP A 6 -7.58 2.61 -10.75
C ASP A 6 -6.66 3.77 -10.35
N ASP A 7 -7.22 4.93 -10.04
CA ASP A 7 -6.44 6.08 -9.59
C ASP A 7 -5.92 5.85 -8.17
N LEU A 8 -6.72 5.22 -7.31
CA LEU A 8 -6.31 4.84 -5.96
C LEU A 8 -5.19 3.79 -6.00
N LYS A 9 -5.26 2.81 -6.90
CA LYS A 9 -4.16 1.85 -7.13
C LYS A 9 -2.87 2.57 -7.49
N LYS A 10 -2.92 3.49 -8.45
CA LYS A 10 -1.76 4.29 -8.87
C LYS A 10 -1.21 5.14 -7.73
N ALA A 11 -2.08 5.81 -6.97
CA ALA A 11 -1.68 6.63 -5.83
C ALA A 11 -0.97 5.80 -4.75
N ILE A 12 -1.47 4.60 -4.43
CA ILE A 12 -0.84 3.68 -3.48
C ILE A 12 0.54 3.24 -3.99
N ILE A 13 0.67 2.86 -5.27
CA ILE A 13 1.94 2.46 -5.88
C ILE A 13 2.93 3.63 -5.88
N GLU A 14 2.49 4.83 -6.23
CA GLU A 14 3.32 6.03 -6.21
C GLU A 14 3.79 6.37 -4.81
N LYS A 15 2.90 6.33 -3.80
CA LYS A 15 3.26 6.54 -2.39
C LYS A 15 4.29 5.49 -1.95
N ALA A 16 4.08 4.22 -2.29
CA ALA A 16 5.02 3.14 -2.00
C ALA A 16 6.38 3.32 -2.71
N LYS A 17 6.42 3.95 -3.89
CA LYS A 17 7.67 4.29 -4.60
C LYS A 17 8.37 5.53 -4.05
N LYS A 18 7.64 6.58 -3.69
CA LYS A 18 8.16 7.87 -3.22
C LYS A 18 8.53 7.88 -1.75
N SER A 19 7.91 7.02 -0.93
CA SER A 19 8.14 7.03 0.51
C SER A 19 9.60 6.74 0.88
N PRO A 20 10.14 7.37 1.93
CA PRO A 20 11.52 7.12 2.38
C PRO A 20 11.68 5.73 2.98
N LYS A 21 10.64 5.20 3.61
CA LYS A 21 10.62 3.82 4.13
C LYS A 21 10.19 2.86 3.03
N PRO A 22 10.86 1.70 2.89
CA PRO A 22 10.39 0.66 1.97
C PRO A 22 9.01 0.19 2.42
N GLN A 23 8.84 0.02 3.73
CA GLN A 23 7.68 -0.48 4.43
C GLN A 23 6.72 0.62 4.90
N LEU A 24 5.44 0.58 4.48
CA LEU A 24 4.41 1.58 4.84
C LEU A 24 3.24 0.95 5.60
N TYR A 25 2.66 1.69 6.52
CA TYR A 25 1.44 1.27 7.21
C TYR A 25 0.21 1.49 6.34
N ILE A 26 -0.84 0.69 6.57
CA ILE A 26 -2.14 0.92 5.91
C ILE A 26 -2.66 2.34 6.12
N LYS A 27 -2.34 2.93 7.29
CA LYS A 27 -2.70 4.30 7.65
C LYS A 27 -2.03 5.36 6.76
N ASP A 28 -0.81 5.09 6.27
CA ASP A 28 -0.10 6.00 5.37
C ASP A 28 -0.79 6.08 3.99
N PHE A 29 -1.54 5.04 3.60
CA PHE A 29 -2.35 5.07 2.39
C PHE A 29 -3.69 5.79 2.58
N TYR A 30 -4.18 5.93 3.82
CA TYR A 30 -5.37 6.75 4.09
C TYR A 30 -5.11 8.23 3.81
N GLU A 31 -3.86 8.68 3.94
CA GLU A 31 -3.47 10.03 3.53
C GLU A 31 -3.48 10.23 2.01
N CYS A 32 -3.45 9.15 1.21
CA CYS A 32 -3.48 9.25 -0.25
C CYS A 32 -4.89 9.57 -0.76
N ASP A 33 -5.91 9.08 -0.05
CA ASP A 33 -7.31 9.39 -0.33
C ASP A 33 -8.08 9.48 0.99
N PRO A 34 -8.17 10.67 1.61
CA PRO A 34 -8.91 10.87 2.85
C PRO A 34 -10.44 10.82 2.64
N ASP A 35 -10.91 10.95 1.40
CA ASP A 35 -12.33 10.81 1.04
C ASP A 35 -12.74 9.34 0.89
N ALA A 36 -11.79 8.44 0.59
CA ALA A 36 -12.04 7.01 0.47
C ALA A 36 -12.22 6.34 1.84
N LYS A 37 -13.13 5.35 1.88
CA LYS A 37 -13.31 4.58 3.11
C LYS A 37 -12.07 3.72 3.36
N PRO A 38 -11.61 3.58 4.61
CA PRO A 38 -10.49 2.70 4.97
C PRO A 38 -10.63 1.27 4.45
N ARG A 39 -11.87 0.79 4.34
CA ARG A 39 -12.21 -0.54 3.82
C ARG A 39 -11.94 -0.66 2.32
N ASP A 40 -12.16 0.40 1.54
CA ASP A 40 -11.90 0.43 0.10
C ASP A 40 -10.40 0.48 -0.15
N ILE A 41 -9.66 1.32 0.58
CA ILE A 41 -8.20 1.39 0.51
C ILE A 41 -7.57 0.03 0.84
N LYS A 42 -8.04 -0.63 1.91
CA LYS A 42 -7.58 -1.97 2.26
C LYS A 42 -7.91 -3.01 1.18
N LYS A 43 -9.09 -2.93 0.56
CA LYS A 43 -9.48 -3.83 -0.54
C LYS A 43 -8.57 -3.65 -1.74
N VAL A 44 -8.25 -2.41 -2.11
CA VAL A 44 -7.35 -2.09 -3.21
C VAL A 44 -5.91 -2.51 -2.91
N ALA A 45 -5.41 -2.25 -1.70
CA ALA A 45 -4.08 -2.69 -1.29
C ALA A 45 -3.96 -4.23 -1.31
N ASN A 46 -4.97 -4.96 -0.81
CA ASN A 46 -4.98 -6.43 -0.89
C ASN A 46 -5.11 -6.96 -2.33
N ALA A 47 -5.82 -6.26 -3.21
CA ALA A 47 -5.87 -6.61 -4.63
C ALA A 47 -4.48 -6.47 -5.27
N LEU A 48 -3.77 -5.38 -4.99
CA LEU A 48 -2.38 -5.18 -5.44
C LEU A 48 -1.42 -6.24 -4.87
N VAL A 49 -1.67 -6.74 -3.67
CA VAL A 49 -0.90 -7.86 -3.10
C VAL A 49 -1.17 -9.16 -3.85
N THR A 50 -2.43 -9.41 -4.20
CA THR A 50 -2.83 -10.58 -4.98
C THR A 50 -2.27 -10.51 -6.40
N GLU A 51 -2.16 -9.31 -6.97
CA GLU A 51 -1.53 -9.02 -8.27
C GLU A 51 0.01 -9.12 -8.21
N GLY A 52 0.62 -9.21 -7.02
CA GLY A 52 2.08 -9.27 -6.85
C GLY A 52 2.80 -7.90 -6.93
N GLU A 53 2.04 -6.81 -7.04
CA GLU A 53 2.56 -5.44 -7.07
C GLU A 53 2.99 -4.93 -5.69
N LEU A 54 2.36 -5.45 -4.63
CA LEU A 54 2.68 -5.17 -3.24
C LEU A 54 2.89 -6.45 -2.45
N MET A 55 3.66 -6.36 -1.38
CA MET A 55 3.73 -7.36 -0.33
C MET A 55 3.01 -6.84 0.90
N PHE A 56 2.24 -7.73 1.53
CA PHE A 56 1.57 -7.49 2.79
C PHE A 56 2.38 -8.14 3.92
N TRP A 57 2.54 -7.44 5.03
CA TRP A 57 2.93 -8.06 6.29
C TRP A 57 2.08 -7.57 7.46
N SER A 58 1.90 -8.47 8.42
CA SER A 58 1.32 -8.15 9.71
C SER A 58 2.41 -7.60 10.62
N SER A 59 2.20 -6.41 11.18
CA SER A 59 3.09 -5.81 12.17
C SER A 59 2.29 -5.57 13.46
N GLY A 60 2.22 -6.63 14.29
CA GLY A 60 1.50 -6.61 15.56
C GLY A 60 0.01 -6.26 15.40
N SER A 61 -0.38 -5.09 15.93
CA SER A 61 -1.77 -4.60 15.90
C SER A 61 -2.17 -3.91 14.59
N THR A 62 -1.26 -3.82 13.61
CA THR A 62 -1.51 -3.14 12.33
C THR A 62 -0.97 -3.93 11.14
N THR A 63 -1.38 -3.48 9.95
CA THR A 63 -1.00 -4.07 8.68
C THR A 63 -0.16 -3.10 7.88
N MET A 64 0.84 -3.62 7.20
CA MET A 64 1.78 -2.84 6.42
C MET A 64 1.95 -3.42 5.02
N TYR A 65 2.33 -2.56 4.09
CA TYR A 65 2.50 -2.89 2.67
C TYR A 65 3.76 -2.23 2.13
N ALA A 66 4.43 -2.89 1.19
CA ALA A 66 5.50 -2.31 0.39
C ALA A 66 5.56 -2.91 -0.98
N ARG A 67 6.25 -2.23 -1.88
CA ARG A 67 6.63 -2.83 -3.14
C ARG A 67 7.72 -3.89 -2.92
N PRO A 68 7.56 -5.10 -3.49
CA PRO A 68 8.57 -6.15 -3.43
C PRO A 68 9.92 -5.66 -4.01
N ASP A 69 9.85 -4.81 -5.03
CA ASP A 69 10.99 -4.16 -5.68
C ASP A 69 11.84 -3.25 -4.74
N ARG A 70 11.25 -2.76 -3.64
CA ARG A 70 11.94 -1.92 -2.64
C ARG A 70 12.28 -2.65 -1.36
N ILE A 71 11.65 -3.79 -1.12
CA ILE A 71 12.06 -4.71 -0.05
C ILE A 71 13.23 -5.49 -0.64
N GLN A 72 14.45 -4.97 -0.48
CA GLN A 72 15.60 -5.85 -0.65
C GLN A 72 15.45 -6.94 0.41
N ASN A 73 15.17 -8.17 -0.02
CA ASN A 73 15.54 -9.34 0.76
C ASN A 73 17.04 -9.21 1.00
N GLU A 74 17.43 -8.76 2.19
CA GLU A 74 18.74 -9.08 2.77
C GLU A 74 18.75 -10.58 3.09
N GLU A 75 18.60 -11.42 2.07
CA GLU A 75 19.14 -12.77 2.11
C GLU A 75 20.37 -12.74 1.20
N LYS A 76 21.50 -12.38 1.81
CA LYS A 76 22.83 -12.68 1.30
C LYS A 76 23.54 -13.56 2.32
#